data_AF-A0A401UNJ5-F1
#
_entry.id   AF-A0A401UNJ5-F1
#
_cell.length_a   1.000
_cell.length_b   1.000
_cell.length_c   1.000
_cell.angle_alpha   90.00
_cell.angle_beta   90.00
_cell.angle_gamma   90.00
#
_symmetry.space_group_name_H-M   'P 1'
#
loop_
_entity.id
_entity.type
_entity.pdbx_description
1 polymer ?
#
loop_
_entity_poly.entity_id
_entity_poly.type
_entity_poly.pdbx_seq_one_letter_code
_entity_poly.pdbx_strand_id
1 'polypeptide(L)'
;MSSIITKIEIQKKNKDRVNIYMNDEFAFACDAALVYIHNITKGATIEKEGLQDIIDEDNYIKGKNCALHFLERSFKSAKQVVDKLTIKEFDIKTIDRVMEFLKQYDFVDDKRFVDLFIKEKIKSTGKNKIKFTLLKKSLPKELIKEALNKITSEEQLQVALLLGERKMATLAKSEKNALKLYKKTWDYLVRNGYDFGIVNEVLDKITENDNNEQPSEEEHSEDNYEEDYKKLQELASKRYNILIKSEPSKIKLYKKLGDYLLRRGYKWDEIKKVLGDLINGVEDL
;
A
#
# COMPACT_ATOMS: atom_id res chain seq x y z
N MET A 1 -17.68 12.52 55.51
CA MET A 1 -16.48 12.91 56.27
C MET A 1 -15.70 13.88 55.42
N SER A 2 -15.50 15.08 55.93
CA SER A 2 -14.70 16.14 55.32
C SER A 2 -13.21 15.79 55.42
N SER A 3 -12.49 15.81 54.31
CA SER A 3 -11.05 15.55 54.29
C SER A 3 -10.29 16.88 54.30
N ILE A 4 -9.33 17.04 55.23
CA ILE A 4 -8.53 18.26 55.39
C ILE A 4 -7.19 18.05 54.71
N ILE A 5 -6.76 19.03 53.92
CA ILE A 5 -5.42 19.01 53.29
C ILE A 5 -4.36 19.33 54.35
N THR A 6 -3.48 18.38 54.63
CA THR A 6 -2.43 18.55 55.65
C THR A 6 -1.07 18.91 55.04
N LYS A 7 -0.80 18.52 53.79
CA LYS A 7 0.49 18.78 53.12
C LYS A 7 0.34 18.84 51.60
N ILE A 8 1.12 19.70 50.96
CA ILE A 8 1.31 19.79 49.51
C ILE A 8 2.83 19.79 49.27
N GLU A 9 3.33 18.87 48.42
CA GLU A 9 4.78 18.70 48.20
C GLU A 9 5.10 18.55 46.70
N ILE A 10 6.06 19.32 46.20
CA ILE A 10 6.52 19.25 44.81
C ILE A 10 7.26 17.92 44.57
N GLN A 11 7.00 17.26 43.45
CA GLN A 11 7.65 16.00 43.10
C GLN A 11 9.13 16.19 42.74
N LYS A 12 9.98 15.25 43.15
CA LYS A 12 11.44 15.33 42.94
C LYS A 12 11.87 15.36 41.46
N LYS A 13 11.16 14.63 40.59
CA LYS A 13 11.53 14.48 39.17
C LYS A 13 10.84 15.48 38.24
N ASN A 14 9.62 15.90 38.59
CA ASN A 14 8.83 16.83 37.78
C ASN A 14 8.33 17.96 38.69
N LYS A 15 8.89 19.16 38.49
CA LYS A 15 8.58 20.33 39.33
C LYS A 15 7.20 20.90 39.08
N ASP A 16 6.57 20.54 37.96
CA ASP A 16 5.21 20.98 37.61
C ASP A 16 4.14 20.07 38.23
N ARG A 17 4.53 19.03 39.00
CA ARG A 17 3.60 18.14 39.67
C ARG A 17 3.79 18.16 41.18
N VAL A 18 2.68 18.01 41.89
CA VAL A 18 2.63 18.04 43.35
C VAL A 18 1.86 16.83 43.89
N ASN A 19 2.29 16.37 45.07
CA ASN A 19 1.60 15.36 45.86
C ASN A 19 0.76 16.08 46.93
N ILE A 20 -0.52 15.72 47.01
CA ILE A 20 -1.47 16.26 47.98
C ILE A 20 -1.74 15.18 49.04
N TYR A 21 -1.64 15.57 50.30
CA TYR A 21 -1.89 14.72 51.46
C TYR A 21 -3.12 15.23 52.20
N MET A 22 -4.01 14.30 52.55
CA MET A 22 -5.20 14.56 53.35
C MET A 22 -5.15 13.72 54.61
N ASN A 23 -5.42 14.33 55.77
CA ASN A 23 -5.31 13.67 57.07
C ASN A 23 -3.97 12.93 57.27
N ASP A 24 -2.87 13.53 56.80
CA ASP A 24 -1.50 12.99 56.82
C ASP A 24 -1.25 11.73 55.99
N GLU A 25 -2.23 11.29 55.20
CA GLU A 25 -2.10 10.22 54.22
C GLU A 25 -2.01 10.79 52.80
N PHE A 26 -1.27 10.12 51.92
CA PHE A 26 -1.21 10.49 50.52
C PHE A 26 -2.59 10.30 49.88
N ALA A 27 -3.12 11.36 49.27
CA ALA A 27 -4.41 11.32 48.63
C ALA A 27 -4.30 11.14 47.12
N PHE A 28 -3.65 12.09 46.44
CA PHE A 28 -3.47 12.06 44.99
C PHE A 28 -2.33 12.99 44.56
N ALA A 29 -1.92 12.89 43.29
CA ALA A 29 -0.94 13.76 42.70
C ALA A 29 -1.51 14.44 41.45
N CYS A 30 -1.40 15.76 41.37
CA CYS A 30 -1.92 16.57 40.29
C CYS A 30 -0.88 17.56 39.74
N ASP A 31 -1.20 18.17 38.60
CA ASP A 31 -0.48 19.33 38.09
C ASP A 31 -0.52 20.50 39.09
N ALA A 32 0.59 21.22 39.23
CA ALA A 32 0.73 22.35 40.15
C ALA A 32 -0.22 23.50 39.79
N ALA A 33 -0.55 23.68 38.51
CA ALA A 33 -1.51 24.69 38.07
C ALA A 33 -2.91 24.44 38.64
N LEU A 34 -3.31 23.17 38.81
CA LEU A 34 -4.63 22.82 39.36
C LEU A 34 -4.77 23.18 40.83
N VAL A 35 -3.67 23.11 41.60
CA VAL A 35 -3.66 23.57 42.99
C VAL A 35 -3.99 25.05 43.08
N TYR A 36 -3.45 25.85 42.16
CA TYR A 36 -3.73 27.28 42.09
C TYR A 36 -5.16 27.55 41.63
N ILE A 37 -5.61 26.92 40.54
CA ILE A 37 -6.94 27.14 39.95
C ILE A 37 -8.06 26.79 40.94
N HIS A 38 -7.92 25.68 41.68
CA HIS A 38 -8.92 25.22 42.65
C HIS A 38 -8.68 25.79 44.06
N ASN A 39 -7.77 26.75 44.23
CA ASN A 39 -7.45 27.39 45.53
C ASN A 39 -7.15 26.38 46.66
N ILE A 40 -6.48 25.29 46.31
CA ILE A 40 -6.13 24.21 47.24
C ILE A 40 -5.03 24.72 48.17
N THR A 41 -5.38 24.95 49.43
CA THR A 41 -4.45 25.45 50.46
C THR A 41 -4.38 24.49 51.65
N LYS A 42 -3.25 24.50 52.36
CA LYS A 42 -3.10 23.71 53.58
C LYS A 42 -4.14 24.16 54.63
N GLY A 43 -4.87 23.21 55.20
CA GLY A 43 -5.96 23.46 56.13
C GLY A 43 -7.33 23.65 55.47
N ALA A 44 -7.41 23.72 54.14
CA ALA A 44 -8.69 23.75 53.45
C ALA A 44 -9.40 22.39 53.54
N THR A 45 -10.73 22.46 53.62
CA THR A 45 -11.61 21.30 53.61
C THR A 45 -12.12 21.10 52.19
N ILE A 46 -11.91 19.91 51.62
CA ILE A 46 -12.39 19.57 50.28
C ILE A 46 -13.52 18.56 50.37
N GLU A 47 -14.60 18.85 49.65
CA GLU A 47 -15.70 17.92 49.42
C GLU A 47 -15.33 16.90 48.33
N LYS A 48 -15.98 15.73 48.36
CA LYS A 48 -15.68 14.64 47.41
C LYS A 48 -15.88 15.04 45.94
N GLU A 49 -16.85 15.90 45.66
CA GLU A 49 -17.15 16.37 44.30
C GLU A 49 -16.01 17.23 43.75
N GLY A 50 -15.56 18.23 44.50
CA GLY A 50 -14.41 19.06 44.10
C GLY A 50 -13.10 18.27 43.97
N LEU A 51 -12.93 17.20 44.76
CA LEU A 51 -11.81 16.28 44.61
C LEU A 51 -11.85 15.54 43.26
N GLN A 52 -13.04 15.06 42.86
CA GLN A 52 -13.21 14.35 41.60
C GLN A 52 -12.94 15.26 40.41
N ASP A 53 -13.39 16.52 40.46
CA ASP A 53 -13.14 17.50 39.39
C ASP A 53 -11.64 17.73 39.16
N ILE A 54 -10.84 17.82 40.24
CA ILE A 54 -9.38 17.99 40.13
C ILE A 54 -8.74 16.74 39.50
N ILE A 55 -9.20 15.55 39.87
CA ILE A 55 -8.70 14.28 39.33
C ILE A 55 -9.03 14.19 37.82
N ASP A 56 -10.26 14.54 37.45
CA ASP A 56 -10.72 14.51 36.06
C ASP A 56 -9.96 15.53 35.19
N GLU A 57 -9.68 16.72 35.73
CA GLU A 57 -8.88 17.74 35.02
C GLU A 57 -7.40 17.32 34.87
N ASP A 58 -6.79 16.72 35.90
CA ASP A 58 -5.42 16.20 35.81
C ASP A 58 -5.33 15.03 34.81
N ASN A 59 -6.33 14.15 34.78
CA ASN A 59 -6.44 13.07 33.79
C ASN A 59 -6.58 13.62 32.37
N TYR A 60 -7.40 14.66 32.18
CA TYR A 60 -7.51 15.36 30.91
C TYR A 60 -6.18 15.96 30.45
N ILE A 61 -5.44 16.65 31.33
CA ILE A 61 -4.12 17.23 31.00
C ILE A 61 -3.14 16.14 30.59
N LYS A 62 -3.08 15.03 31.34
CA LYS A 62 -2.23 13.87 31.01
C LYS A 62 -2.61 13.24 29.68
N GLY A 63 -3.90 13.01 29.45
CA GLY A 63 -4.42 12.41 28.22
C GLY A 63 -4.11 13.28 27.00
N LYS A 64 -4.36 14.58 27.11
CA LYS A 64 -4.03 15.58 26.08
C LYS A 64 -2.54 15.57 25.73
N ASN A 65 -1.66 15.66 26.74
CA ASN A 65 -0.22 15.67 26.52
C ASN A 65 0.28 14.34 25.90
N CYS A 66 -0.28 13.21 26.35
CA CYS A 66 0.01 11.90 25.77
C CYS A 66 -0.37 11.84 24.28
N ALA A 67 -1.56 12.35 23.92
CA ALA A 67 -2.03 12.37 22.55
C ALA A 67 -1.19 13.30 21.67
N LEU A 68 -0.88 14.51 22.13
CA LEU A 68 -0.04 15.47 21.41
C LEU A 68 1.35 14.90 21.10
N HIS A 69 2.01 14.30 22.09
CA HIS A 69 3.32 13.67 21.88
C HIS A 69 3.24 12.47 20.91
N PHE A 70 2.11 11.76 20.88
CA PHE A 70 1.91 10.65 19.94
C PHE A 70 1.74 11.13 18.49
N LEU A 71 1.08 12.28 18.30
CA LEU A 71 0.83 12.92 17.01
C LEU A 71 2.06 13.62 16.45
N GLU A 72 2.93 14.16 17.32
CA GLU A 72 4.16 14.87 16.94
C GLU A 72 5.06 14.07 15.98
N ARG A 73 5.14 12.75 16.16
CA ARG A 73 6.08 11.90 15.41
C ARG A 73 5.62 11.58 13.98
N SER A 74 4.31 11.53 13.76
CA SER A 74 3.71 11.13 12.48
C SER A 74 2.19 11.19 12.58
N PHE A 75 1.52 11.30 11.43
CA PHE A 75 0.07 11.17 11.35
C PHE A 75 -0.45 9.92 12.07
N LYS A 76 -1.51 10.11 12.87
CA LYS A 76 -2.31 9.06 13.51
C LYS A 76 -3.77 9.29 13.17
N SER A 77 -4.49 8.21 12.90
CA SER A 77 -5.94 8.31 12.74
C SER A 77 -6.62 8.52 14.08
N ALA A 78 -7.84 9.06 14.06
CA ALA A 78 -8.64 9.24 15.27
C ALA A 78 -8.77 7.95 16.08
N LYS A 79 -8.98 6.82 15.40
CA LYS A 79 -9.02 5.50 16.02
C LYS A 79 -7.72 5.15 16.74
N GLN A 80 -6.57 5.39 16.11
CA GLN A 80 -5.27 5.09 16.74
C GLN A 80 -5.02 5.93 17.99
N VAL A 81 -5.50 7.18 18.03
CA VAL A 81 -5.40 8.03 19.22
C VAL A 81 -6.27 7.48 20.35
N VAL A 82 -7.53 7.14 20.06
CA VAL A 82 -8.45 6.52 21.02
C VAL A 82 -7.88 5.20 21.55
N ASP A 83 -7.41 4.31 20.68
CA ASP A 83 -6.81 3.04 21.06
C ASP A 83 -5.58 3.26 21.97
N LYS A 84 -4.75 4.27 21.66
CA LYS A 84 -3.56 4.61 22.44
C LYS A 84 -3.91 5.10 23.85
N LEU A 85 -4.91 5.96 23.98
CA LEU A 85 -5.38 6.47 25.27
C LEU A 85 -6.07 5.38 26.09
N THR A 86 -6.84 4.49 25.43
CA THR A 86 -7.48 3.34 26.07
C THR A 86 -6.44 2.36 26.64
N ILE A 87 -5.37 2.05 25.88
CA ILE A 87 -4.25 1.23 26.36
C ILE A 87 -3.51 1.89 27.55
N LYS A 88 -3.60 3.21 27.67
CA LYS A 88 -3.06 3.99 28.80
C LYS A 88 -4.02 4.11 29.97
N GLU A 89 -5.15 3.40 29.92
CA GLU A 89 -6.15 3.31 30.99
C GLU A 89 -6.84 4.65 31.32
N PHE A 90 -6.89 5.57 30.35
CA PHE A 90 -7.75 6.75 30.48
C PHE A 90 -9.22 6.36 30.35
N ASP A 91 -10.07 7.01 31.15
CA ASP A 91 -11.52 6.78 31.09
C ASP A 91 -12.13 7.38 29.82
N ILE A 92 -13.34 6.91 29.47
CA ILE A 92 -14.04 7.28 28.23
C ILE A 92 -14.32 8.80 28.20
N LYS A 93 -14.71 9.42 29.32
CA LYS A 93 -15.01 10.85 29.35
C LYS A 93 -13.76 11.69 29.06
N THR A 94 -12.63 11.30 29.65
CA THR A 94 -11.33 11.91 29.39
C THR A 94 -10.94 11.75 27.91
N ILE A 95 -11.09 10.55 27.34
CA ILE A 95 -10.78 10.29 25.94
C ILE A 95 -11.63 11.16 25.02
N ASP A 96 -12.94 11.24 25.25
CA ASP A 96 -13.87 12.03 24.43
C ASP A 96 -13.51 13.51 24.46
N ARG A 97 -13.23 14.06 25.66
CA ARG A 97 -12.81 15.46 25.83
C ARG A 97 -11.46 15.74 25.14
N VAL A 98 -10.50 14.82 25.22
CA VAL A 98 -9.23 14.94 24.49
C VAL A 98 -9.46 14.90 22.98
N MET A 99 -10.30 13.99 22.49
CA MET A 99 -10.60 13.88 21.06
C MET A 99 -11.34 15.11 20.52
N GLU A 100 -12.20 15.73 21.32
CA GLU A 100 -12.86 16.99 20.97
C GLU A 100 -11.84 18.13 20.83
N PHE A 101 -10.93 18.28 21.79
CA PHE A 101 -9.81 19.22 21.69
C PHE A 101 -8.97 18.96 20.43
N LEU A 102 -8.58 17.72 20.16
CA LEU A 102 -7.75 17.39 19.01
C LEU A 102 -8.43 17.69 17.66
N LYS A 103 -9.75 17.51 17.58
CA LYS A 103 -10.53 17.85 16.39
C LYS A 103 -10.73 19.36 16.25
N GLN A 104 -11.04 20.05 17.35
CA GLN A 104 -11.26 21.50 17.35
C GLN A 104 -10.04 22.29 16.86
N TYR A 105 -8.84 21.80 17.18
CA TYR A 105 -7.58 22.42 16.78
C TYR A 105 -6.92 21.75 15.56
N ASP A 106 -7.68 20.95 14.79
CA ASP A 106 -7.22 20.26 13.57
C ASP A 106 -5.97 19.37 13.74
N PHE A 107 -5.66 18.93 14.96
CA PHE A 107 -4.58 17.97 15.21
C PHE A 107 -4.91 16.57 14.68
N VAL A 108 -6.20 16.24 14.63
CA VAL A 108 -6.71 14.98 14.08
C VAL A 108 -7.82 15.27 13.08
N ASP A 109 -7.51 15.07 11.80
CA ASP A 109 -8.46 15.13 10.70
C ASP A 109 -8.22 13.98 9.72
N ASP A 110 -8.97 12.89 9.92
CA ASP A 110 -8.90 11.68 9.09
C ASP A 110 -9.30 11.98 7.65
N LYS A 111 -10.28 12.86 7.42
CA LYS A 111 -10.79 13.18 6.08
C LYS A 111 -9.75 13.95 5.28
N ARG A 112 -9.20 15.01 5.86
CA ARG A 112 -8.14 15.81 5.24
C ARG A 112 -6.91 14.96 4.94
N PHE A 113 -6.54 14.05 5.84
CA PHE A 113 -5.44 13.13 5.58
C PHE A 113 -5.72 12.19 4.40
N VAL A 114 -6.91 11.58 4.33
CA VAL A 114 -7.32 10.70 3.23
C VAL A 114 -7.23 11.45 1.90
N ASP A 115 -7.78 12.67 1.82
CA ASP A 115 -7.79 13.47 0.60
C ASP A 115 -6.37 13.84 0.15
N LEU A 116 -5.51 14.30 1.07
CA LEU A 116 -4.11 14.62 0.77
C LEU A 116 -3.31 13.38 0.35
N PHE A 117 -3.49 12.27 1.06
CA PHE A 117 -2.80 11.01 0.79
C PHE A 117 -3.16 10.46 -0.59
N ILE A 118 -4.45 10.49 -0.95
CA ILE A 118 -4.93 10.08 -2.27
C ILE A 118 -4.33 11.00 -3.34
N LYS A 119 -4.44 12.33 -3.17
CA LYS A 119 -3.92 13.32 -4.13
C LYS A 119 -2.42 13.14 -4.41
N GLU A 120 -1.64 12.78 -3.40
CA GLU A 120 -0.21 12.49 -3.56
C GLU A 120 0.02 11.14 -4.26
N LYS A 121 -0.61 10.07 -3.78
CA LYS A 121 -0.32 8.70 -4.24
C LYS A 121 -0.89 8.37 -5.60
N ILE A 122 -1.97 9.03 -6.02
CA ILE A 122 -2.63 8.74 -7.29
C ILE A 122 -1.71 8.92 -8.51
N LYS A 123 -0.68 9.76 -8.36
CA LYS A 123 0.34 10.02 -9.38
C LYS A 123 1.27 8.84 -9.68
N SER A 124 1.24 7.79 -8.86
CA SER A 124 2.20 6.68 -8.97
C SER A 124 1.63 5.31 -8.60
N THR A 125 0.42 5.27 -8.06
CA THR A 125 -0.15 4.07 -7.43
C THR A 125 -1.62 3.94 -7.81
N GLY A 126 -2.07 2.70 -8.02
CA GLY A 126 -3.45 2.40 -8.34
C GLY A 126 -4.38 2.42 -7.13
N LYS A 127 -5.68 2.62 -7.38
CA LYS A 127 -6.74 2.73 -6.36
C LYS A 127 -6.71 1.61 -5.31
N ASN A 128 -6.47 0.36 -5.71
CA ASN A 128 -6.54 -0.79 -4.79
C ASN A 128 -5.42 -0.77 -3.74
N LYS A 129 -4.22 -0.36 -4.13
CA LYS A 129 -3.08 -0.26 -3.21
C LYS A 129 -3.19 0.96 -2.30
N ILE A 130 -3.74 2.08 -2.80
CA ILE A 130 -4.08 3.23 -1.98
C ILE A 130 -5.12 2.84 -0.92
N LYS A 131 -6.22 2.18 -1.34
CA LYS A 131 -7.26 1.67 -0.45
C LYS A 131 -6.69 0.79 0.66
N PHE A 132 -5.88 -0.21 0.30
CA PHE A 132 -5.27 -1.12 1.27
C PHE A 132 -4.37 -0.37 2.26
N THR A 133 -3.60 0.60 1.79
CA THR A 133 -2.70 1.40 2.64
C THR A 133 -3.47 2.25 3.65
N LEU A 134 -4.57 2.87 3.22
CA LEU A 134 -5.44 3.67 4.10
C LEU A 134 -6.15 2.78 5.14
N LEU A 135 -6.61 1.59 4.74
CA LEU A 135 -7.19 0.61 5.68
C LEU A 135 -6.18 0.15 6.74
N LYS A 136 -4.92 -0.08 6.34
CA LYS A 136 -3.84 -0.43 7.28
C LYS A 136 -3.57 0.69 8.30
N LYS A 137 -3.89 1.94 7.98
CA LYS A 137 -3.80 3.10 8.89
C LYS A 137 -5.02 3.26 9.80
N SER A 138 -5.93 2.28 9.82
CA SER A 138 -7.14 2.27 10.65
C SER A 138 -8.09 3.44 10.37
N LEU A 139 -8.11 3.92 9.12
CA LEU A 139 -9.02 4.97 8.68
C LEU A 139 -10.43 4.41 8.36
N PRO A 140 -11.51 5.18 8.57
CA PRO A 140 -12.87 4.73 8.29
C PRO A 140 -13.08 4.29 6.84
N LYS A 141 -13.71 3.11 6.65
CA LYS A 141 -13.95 2.53 5.32
C LYS A 141 -14.79 3.44 4.41
N GLU A 142 -15.81 4.08 4.99
CA GLU A 142 -16.71 4.96 4.24
C GLU A 142 -15.98 6.21 3.72
N LEU A 143 -15.14 6.84 4.54
CA LEU A 143 -14.31 7.98 4.11
C LEU A 143 -13.37 7.60 2.96
N ILE A 144 -12.74 6.44 3.05
CA ILE A 144 -11.86 5.93 1.99
C ILE A 144 -12.65 5.71 0.70
N LYS A 145 -13.84 5.10 0.79
CA LYS A 145 -14.71 4.82 -0.36
C LYS A 145 -15.16 6.12 -1.04
N GLU A 146 -15.65 7.08 -0.26
CA GLU A 146 -16.09 8.38 -0.76
C GLU A 146 -14.95 9.10 -1.52
N ALA A 147 -13.75 9.14 -0.93
CA ALA A 147 -12.63 9.83 -1.54
C ALA A 147 -12.10 9.10 -2.79
N LEU A 148 -12.06 7.76 -2.81
CA LEU A 148 -11.64 6.99 -3.98
C LEU A 148 -12.63 7.05 -5.14
N ASN A 149 -13.93 7.24 -4.87
CA ASN A 149 -14.97 7.38 -5.89
C ASN A 149 -14.84 8.69 -6.68
N LYS A 150 -14.17 9.71 -6.14
CA LYS A 150 -13.91 10.98 -6.83
C LYS A 150 -12.88 10.85 -7.95
N ILE A 151 -12.07 9.80 -7.92
CA ILE A 151 -11.02 9.56 -8.92
C ILE A 151 -11.67 8.92 -10.14
N THR A 152 -11.39 9.44 -11.32
CA THR A 152 -11.90 8.87 -12.57
C THR A 152 -11.07 7.67 -13.04
N SER A 153 -11.64 6.81 -13.87
CA SER A 153 -10.87 5.72 -14.50
C SER A 153 -9.84 6.26 -15.50
N GLU A 154 -10.15 7.37 -16.17
CA GLU A 154 -9.27 8.03 -17.13
C GLU A 154 -7.96 8.52 -16.48
N GLU A 155 -8.05 9.20 -15.33
CA GLU A 155 -6.87 9.64 -14.57
C GLU A 155 -5.97 8.45 -14.17
N GLN A 156 -6.58 7.32 -13.82
CA GLN A 156 -5.83 6.11 -13.48
C GLN A 156 -5.16 5.49 -14.70
N LEU A 157 -5.85 5.47 -15.82
CA LEU A 157 -5.36 4.94 -17.08
C LEU A 157 -4.14 5.72 -17.57
N GLN A 158 -4.20 7.05 -17.59
CA GLN A 158 -3.08 7.90 -18.03
C GLN A 158 -1.81 7.67 -17.20
N VAL A 159 -1.95 7.61 -15.87
CA VAL A 159 -0.81 7.35 -14.98
C VAL A 159 -0.29 5.93 -15.16
N ALA A 160 -1.18 4.95 -15.30
CA ALA A 160 -0.81 3.55 -15.49
C ALA A 160 -0.10 3.34 -16.83
N LEU A 161 -0.51 4.02 -17.89
CA LEU A 161 0.11 3.97 -19.22
C LEU A 161 1.57 4.43 -19.15
N LEU A 162 1.81 5.62 -18.60
CA LEU A 162 3.17 6.16 -18.44
C LEU A 162 4.09 5.22 -17.62
N LEU A 163 3.56 4.62 -16.55
CA LEU A 163 4.31 3.67 -15.73
C LEU A 163 4.55 2.35 -16.47
N GLY A 164 3.56 1.88 -17.22
CA GLY A 164 3.61 0.68 -18.05
C GLY A 164 4.69 0.81 -19.12
N GLU A 165 4.65 1.87 -19.92
CA GLU A 165 5.63 2.18 -20.98
C GLU A 165 7.06 2.22 -20.43
N ARG A 166 7.29 3.00 -19.37
CA ARG A 166 8.61 3.09 -18.73
C ARG A 166 9.10 1.74 -18.24
N LYS A 167 8.20 0.94 -17.65
CA LYS A 167 8.55 -0.38 -17.12
C LYS A 167 8.87 -1.35 -18.25
N MET A 168 8.05 -1.37 -19.30
CA MET A 168 8.20 -2.21 -20.47
C MET A 168 9.51 -1.88 -21.20
N ALA A 169 9.79 -0.60 -21.47
CA ALA A 169 11.04 -0.15 -22.08
C ALA A 169 12.28 -0.54 -21.26
N THR A 170 12.19 -0.47 -19.92
CA THR A 170 13.29 -0.91 -19.04
C THR A 170 13.50 -2.42 -19.11
N LEU A 171 12.42 -3.20 -19.13
CA LEU A 171 12.47 -4.65 -19.18
C LEU A 171 12.94 -5.17 -20.55
N ALA A 172 12.56 -4.51 -21.64
CA ALA A 172 12.94 -4.84 -23.02
C ALA A 172 14.46 -4.84 -23.23
N LYS A 173 15.22 -4.06 -22.44
CA LYS A 173 16.71 -4.09 -22.45
C LYS A 173 17.30 -5.44 -22.06
N SER A 174 16.57 -6.26 -21.30
CA SER A 174 17.05 -7.51 -20.72
C SER A 174 16.25 -8.75 -21.13
N GLU A 175 14.98 -8.57 -21.49
CA GLU A 175 14.05 -9.65 -21.84
C GLU A 175 13.55 -9.43 -23.26
N LYS A 176 13.98 -10.29 -24.19
CA LYS A 176 13.59 -10.24 -25.61
C LYS A 176 12.27 -10.96 -25.90
N ASN A 177 11.76 -11.77 -24.96
CA ASN A 177 10.51 -12.50 -25.16
C ASN A 177 9.30 -11.63 -24.84
N ALA A 178 8.49 -11.32 -25.87
CA ALA A 178 7.32 -10.46 -25.76
C ALA A 178 6.29 -10.93 -24.73
N LEU A 179 6.00 -12.23 -24.64
CA LEU A 179 5.05 -12.78 -23.66
C LEU A 179 5.54 -12.61 -22.22
N LYS A 180 6.85 -12.78 -21.99
CA LYS A 180 7.44 -12.54 -20.67
C LYS A 180 7.47 -11.06 -20.32
N LEU A 181 7.71 -10.20 -21.31
CA LEU A 181 7.68 -8.75 -21.15
C LEU A 181 6.27 -8.28 -20.75
N TYR A 182 5.25 -8.69 -21.51
CA TYR A 182 3.84 -8.45 -21.22
C TYR A 182 3.49 -8.88 -19.80
N LYS A 183 3.79 -10.13 -19.44
CA LYS A 183 3.48 -10.67 -18.11
C LYS A 183 4.18 -9.90 -16.99
N LYS A 184 5.47 -9.58 -17.14
CA LYS A 184 6.23 -8.83 -16.11
C LYS A 184 5.71 -7.41 -15.93
N THR A 185 5.28 -6.75 -17.02
CA THR A 185 4.64 -5.42 -16.96
C THR A 185 3.26 -5.51 -16.34
N TRP A 186 2.45 -6.51 -16.71
CA TRP A 186 1.17 -6.82 -16.08
C TRP A 186 1.30 -7.01 -14.56
N ASP A 187 2.19 -7.92 -14.14
CA ASP A 187 2.46 -8.21 -12.72
C ASP A 187 2.96 -6.96 -11.97
N TYR A 188 3.66 -6.06 -12.65
CA TYR A 188 4.10 -4.80 -12.06
C TYR A 188 2.93 -3.84 -11.82
N LEU A 189 2.06 -3.63 -12.80
CA LEU A 189 0.90 -2.73 -12.67
C LEU A 189 -0.11 -3.28 -11.64
N VAL A 190 -0.36 -4.58 -11.64
CA VAL A 190 -1.22 -5.23 -10.63
C VAL A 190 -0.66 -5.06 -9.22
N ARG A 191 0.65 -5.26 -9.01
CA ARG A 191 1.30 -4.99 -7.70
C ARG A 191 1.35 -3.51 -7.32
N ASN A 192 1.16 -2.61 -8.28
CA ASN A 192 0.93 -1.19 -8.01
C ASN A 192 -0.53 -0.86 -7.72
N GLY A 193 -1.43 -1.83 -7.77
CA GLY A 193 -2.81 -1.72 -7.33
C GLY A 193 -3.77 -1.16 -8.37
N TYR A 194 -3.41 -1.25 -9.66
CA TYR A 194 -4.34 -0.97 -10.75
C TYR A 194 -5.35 -2.10 -10.90
N ASP A 195 -6.54 -1.76 -11.38
CA ASP A 195 -7.58 -2.75 -11.69
C ASP A 195 -7.24 -3.53 -12.97
N PHE A 196 -7.67 -4.78 -13.07
CA PHE A 196 -7.37 -5.62 -14.24
C PHE A 196 -7.86 -5.01 -15.55
N GLY A 197 -9.01 -4.33 -15.56
CA GLY A 197 -9.49 -3.64 -16.77
C GLY A 197 -8.50 -2.59 -17.25
N ILE A 198 -8.01 -1.75 -16.35
CA ILE A 198 -7.02 -0.70 -16.66
C ILE A 198 -5.69 -1.32 -17.08
N VAL A 199 -5.25 -2.39 -16.41
CA VAL A 199 -3.97 -3.03 -16.74
C VAL A 199 -3.99 -3.62 -18.15
N ASN A 200 -5.08 -4.30 -18.52
CA ASN A 200 -5.22 -4.87 -19.86
C ASN A 200 -5.26 -3.76 -20.91
N GLU A 201 -6.09 -2.73 -20.70
CA GLU A 201 -6.18 -1.59 -21.63
C GLU A 201 -4.83 -0.87 -21.82
N VAL A 202 -4.05 -0.69 -20.76
CA VAL A 202 -2.70 -0.12 -20.85
C VAL A 202 -1.79 -0.98 -21.71
N LEU A 203 -1.78 -2.29 -21.50
CA LEU A 203 -0.90 -3.18 -22.24
C LEU A 203 -1.30 -3.27 -23.71
N ASP A 204 -2.60 -3.33 -23.99
CA ASP A 204 -3.12 -3.33 -25.36
C ASP A 204 -2.66 -2.06 -26.10
N LYS A 205 -2.83 -0.88 -25.47
CA LYS A 205 -2.34 0.41 -26.01
C LYS A 205 -0.83 0.45 -26.24
N ILE A 206 -0.03 -0.10 -25.33
CA ILE A 206 1.43 -0.17 -25.49
C ILE A 206 1.79 -1.06 -26.68
N THR A 207 1.16 -2.24 -26.78
CA THR A 207 1.44 -3.17 -27.90
C THR A 207 0.92 -2.67 -29.25
N GLU A 208 -0.17 -1.90 -29.28
CA GLU A 208 -0.68 -1.26 -30.49
C GLU A 208 0.21 -0.12 -30.97
N ASN A 209 0.78 0.67 -30.05
CA ASN A 209 1.75 1.73 -30.40
C ASN A 209 3.05 1.15 -30.97
N ASP A 210 3.57 0.05 -30.40
CA ASP A 210 4.72 -0.67 -30.95
C ASP A 210 4.45 -1.19 -32.38
N ASN A 211 3.20 -1.53 -32.71
CA ASN A 211 2.81 -1.99 -34.06
C ASN A 211 2.60 -0.82 -35.05
N ASN A 212 2.23 0.37 -34.57
CA ASN A 212 1.95 1.55 -35.42
C ASN A 212 3.18 2.46 -35.67
N GLU A 213 4.24 2.35 -34.87
CA GLU A 213 5.53 3.02 -35.13
C GLU A 213 6.45 2.26 -36.11
N GLN A 214 6.00 1.14 -36.68
CA GLN A 214 6.64 0.52 -37.84
C GLN A 214 5.85 0.79 -39.15
N PRO A 215 6.11 1.93 -39.81
CA PRO A 215 6.12 1.95 -41.26
C PRO A 215 7.48 2.44 -41.77
N SER A 216 8.48 1.57 -41.67
CA SER A 216 9.56 1.46 -42.65
C SER A 216 10.31 0.17 -42.34
N GLU A 217 10.14 -0.82 -43.20
CA GLU A 217 11.13 -1.83 -43.55
C GLU A 217 12.40 -1.75 -42.68
N GLU A 218 12.43 -2.49 -41.56
CA GLU A 218 13.70 -3.04 -41.13
C GLU A 218 14.11 -3.97 -42.27
N GLU A 219 15.07 -3.53 -43.09
CA GLU A 219 15.89 -4.42 -43.89
C GLU A 219 16.53 -5.44 -42.94
N HIS A 220 15.80 -6.51 -42.61
CA HIS A 220 16.42 -7.77 -42.28
C HIS A 220 17.17 -8.17 -43.53
N SER A 221 18.49 -7.96 -43.55
CA SER A 221 19.34 -8.55 -44.59
C SER A 221 18.98 -10.04 -44.72
N GLU A 222 18.81 -10.53 -45.95
CA GLU A 222 18.47 -11.94 -46.23
C GLU A 222 19.38 -12.91 -45.46
N ASP A 223 20.62 -12.50 -45.21
CA ASP A 223 21.63 -13.23 -44.46
C ASP A 223 21.23 -13.54 -43.00
N ASN A 224 20.52 -12.65 -42.30
CA ASN A 224 20.16 -12.84 -40.88
C ASN A 224 18.90 -13.71 -40.73
N TYR A 225 17.97 -13.62 -41.69
CA TYR A 225 16.80 -14.50 -41.75
C TYR A 225 17.20 -15.94 -42.02
N GLU A 226 18.12 -16.17 -42.96
CA GLU A 226 18.67 -17.50 -43.22
C GLU A 226 19.37 -18.10 -41.99
N GLU A 227 20.13 -17.29 -41.25
CA GLU A 227 20.86 -17.78 -40.08
C GLU A 227 19.92 -18.17 -38.93
N ASP A 228 18.88 -17.37 -38.68
CA ASP A 228 17.89 -17.67 -37.64
C ASP A 228 16.97 -18.84 -38.02
N TYR A 229 16.65 -18.99 -39.31
CA TYR A 229 15.92 -20.16 -39.82
C TYR A 229 16.75 -21.44 -39.70
N LYS A 230 18.06 -21.40 -40.02
CA LYS A 230 18.99 -22.53 -39.80
C LYS A 230 19.07 -22.91 -38.31
N LYS A 231 19.14 -21.93 -37.40
CA LYS A 231 19.11 -22.18 -35.94
C LYS A 231 17.82 -22.85 -35.49
N LEU A 232 16.67 -22.44 -36.04
CA LEU A 232 15.38 -23.08 -35.78
C LEU A 232 15.37 -24.55 -36.23
N GLN A 233 15.83 -24.82 -37.47
CA GLN A 233 15.91 -26.17 -38.02
C GLN A 233 16.81 -27.09 -37.17
N GLU A 234 18.00 -26.60 -36.77
CA GLU A 234 18.90 -27.36 -35.91
C GLU A 234 18.28 -27.68 -34.55
N LEU A 235 17.64 -26.69 -33.92
CA LEU A 235 17.05 -26.84 -32.60
C LEU A 235 15.87 -27.81 -32.62
N ALA A 236 15.03 -27.71 -33.66
CA ALA A 236 13.92 -28.62 -33.90
C ALA A 236 14.42 -30.05 -34.11
N SER A 237 15.46 -30.25 -34.94
CA SER A 237 16.08 -31.56 -35.21
C SER A 237 16.68 -32.20 -33.95
N LYS A 238 17.45 -31.42 -33.18
CA LYS A 238 18.06 -31.88 -31.91
C LYS A 238 16.98 -32.33 -30.94
N ARG A 239 15.88 -31.57 -30.81
CA ARG A 239 14.79 -31.91 -29.89
C ARG A 239 13.94 -33.08 -30.39
N TYR A 240 13.69 -33.17 -31.69
CA TYR A 240 12.99 -34.28 -32.34
C TYR A 240 13.68 -35.62 -32.06
N ASN A 241 15.00 -35.70 -32.26
CA ASN A 241 15.81 -36.91 -32.02
C ASN A 241 15.77 -37.41 -30.57
N ILE A 242 15.49 -36.53 -29.61
CA ILE A 242 15.29 -36.90 -28.20
C ILE A 242 13.87 -37.43 -27.99
N LEU A 243 12.87 -36.72 -28.51
CA LEU A 243 11.46 -37.03 -28.27
C LEU A 243 11.00 -38.31 -28.96
N ILE A 244 11.49 -38.59 -30.18
CA ILE A 244 11.10 -39.78 -30.94
C ILE A 244 11.47 -41.10 -30.25
N LYS A 245 12.50 -41.09 -29.39
CA LYS A 245 12.91 -42.27 -28.60
C LYS A 245 11.88 -42.69 -27.55
N SER A 246 10.99 -41.78 -27.16
CA SER A 246 10.04 -41.97 -26.06
C SER A 246 8.57 -41.78 -26.45
N GLU A 247 8.29 -41.21 -27.63
CA GLU A 247 6.94 -40.91 -28.09
C GLU A 247 6.75 -41.37 -29.55
N PRO A 248 6.05 -42.50 -29.79
CA PRO A 248 5.81 -43.02 -31.14
C PRO A 248 4.70 -42.28 -31.91
N SER A 249 3.89 -41.46 -31.24
CA SER A 249 2.78 -40.73 -31.90
C SER A 249 3.28 -39.45 -32.58
N LYS A 250 3.13 -39.39 -33.92
CA LYS A 250 3.42 -38.20 -34.74
C LYS A 250 2.67 -36.94 -34.28
N ILE A 251 1.38 -37.06 -33.96
CA ILE A 251 0.55 -35.92 -33.51
C ILE A 251 1.02 -35.39 -32.15
N LYS A 252 1.33 -36.27 -31.20
CA LYS A 252 1.85 -35.85 -29.88
C LYS A 252 3.26 -35.26 -30.00
N LEU A 253 4.08 -35.81 -30.91
CA LEU A 253 5.42 -35.33 -31.21
C LEU A 253 5.37 -33.92 -31.82
N TYR A 254 4.47 -33.69 -32.78
CA TYR A 254 4.21 -32.38 -33.39
C TYR A 254 3.81 -31.35 -32.35
N LYS A 255 2.82 -31.66 -31.48
CA LYS A 255 2.40 -30.74 -30.41
C LYS A 255 3.53 -30.45 -29.41
N LYS A 256 4.22 -31.48 -28.92
CA LYS A 256 5.32 -31.31 -27.94
C LYS A 256 6.49 -30.51 -28.49
N LEU A 257 6.84 -30.74 -29.76
CA LEU A 257 7.93 -30.03 -30.43
C LEU A 257 7.52 -28.59 -30.79
N GLY A 258 6.30 -28.39 -31.29
CA GLY A 258 5.72 -27.07 -31.54
C GLY A 258 5.64 -26.22 -30.28
N ASP A 259 5.09 -26.75 -29.19
CA ASP A 259 5.04 -26.05 -27.90
C ASP A 259 6.44 -25.73 -27.37
N TYR A 260 7.42 -26.62 -27.60
CA TYR A 260 8.80 -26.39 -27.21
C TYR A 260 9.42 -25.22 -27.96
N LEU A 261 9.23 -25.14 -29.28
CA LEU A 261 9.77 -24.08 -30.13
C LEU A 261 9.02 -22.75 -29.89
N LEU A 262 7.72 -22.79 -29.65
CA LEU A 262 6.91 -21.62 -29.30
C LEU A 262 7.37 -21.02 -27.95
N ARG A 263 7.65 -21.87 -26.95
CA ARG A 263 8.24 -21.44 -25.67
C ARG A 263 9.65 -20.85 -25.81
N ARG A 264 10.36 -21.16 -26.90
CA ARG A 264 11.68 -20.60 -27.24
C ARG A 264 11.58 -19.28 -28.01
N GLY A 265 10.38 -18.87 -28.43
CA GLY A 265 10.11 -17.55 -29.01
C GLY A 265 10.06 -17.50 -30.54
N TYR A 266 10.05 -18.65 -31.22
CA TYR A 266 9.89 -18.69 -32.68
C TYR A 266 8.43 -18.48 -33.10
N LYS A 267 8.21 -17.88 -34.27
CA LYS A 267 6.86 -17.64 -34.83
C LYS A 267 6.23 -18.96 -35.24
N TRP A 268 4.91 -19.09 -35.03
CA TRP A 268 4.19 -20.33 -35.30
C TRP A 268 4.26 -20.75 -36.78
N ASP A 269 4.24 -19.79 -37.70
CA ASP A 269 4.27 -20.07 -39.14
C ASP A 269 5.60 -20.70 -39.58
N GLU A 270 6.72 -20.27 -38.99
CA GLU A 270 8.05 -20.83 -39.23
C GLU A 270 8.20 -22.21 -38.57
N ILE A 271 7.69 -22.34 -37.35
CA ILE A 271 7.62 -23.62 -36.65
C ILE A 271 6.84 -24.64 -37.49
N LYS A 272 5.68 -24.26 -38.05
CA LYS A 272 4.84 -25.14 -38.86
C LYS A 272 5.59 -25.70 -40.07
N LYS A 273 6.35 -24.85 -40.78
CA LYS A 273 7.20 -25.26 -41.91
C LYS A 273 8.25 -26.29 -41.48
N VAL A 274 9.04 -25.96 -40.45
CA VAL A 274 10.12 -26.84 -39.96
C VAL A 274 9.59 -28.16 -39.38
N LEU A 275 8.43 -28.13 -38.72
CA LEU A 275 7.79 -29.35 -38.23
C LEU A 275 7.21 -30.21 -39.35
N GLY A 276 6.68 -29.59 -40.41
CA GLY A 276 6.22 -30.28 -41.61
C GLY A 276 7.35 -31.08 -42.26
N ASP A 277 8.51 -30.44 -42.41
CA ASP A 277 9.73 -31.07 -42.98
C ASP A 277 10.28 -32.20 -42.10
N LEU A 278 10.21 -32.06 -40.77
CA LEU A 278 10.78 -33.03 -39.82
C LEU A 278 9.83 -34.20 -39.51
N ILE A 279 8.52 -33.99 -39.61
CA ILE A 279 7.48 -34.96 -39.26
C ILE A 279 6.62 -35.21 -40.50
N ASN A 280 7.19 -35.89 -41.50
CA ASN A 280 6.52 -36.17 -42.78
C ASN A 280 5.05 -36.60 -42.62
N GLY A 281 4.15 -35.83 -43.27
CA GLY A 281 2.73 -36.13 -43.45
C GLY A 281 1.76 -35.47 -42.47
N VAL A 282 2.03 -34.24 -42.00
CA VAL A 282 1.13 -33.47 -41.10
C VAL A 282 0.60 -32.19 -41.78
N GLU A 283 0.79 -32.03 -43.08
CA GLU A 283 0.36 -30.84 -43.83
C GLU A 283 -1.16 -30.60 -43.78
N ASP A 284 -1.97 -31.62 -43.46
CA ASP A 284 -3.43 -31.58 -43.42
C ASP A 284 -4.07 -31.66 -42.01
N LEU A 285 -3.45 -31.08 -40.97
CA LEU A 285 -4.06 -30.94 -39.63
C LEU A 285 -4.14 -29.49 -39.14
#